data_AF-A0A212EIT2-F1
#
_entry.id   AF-A0A212EIT2-F1
#
_cell.length_a   1.000
_cell.length_b   1.000
_cell.length_c   1.000
_cell.angle_alpha   90.00
_cell.angle_beta   90.00
_cell.angle_gamma   90.00
#
_symmetry.space_group_name_H-M   'P 1'
#
loop_
_entity.id
_entity.type
_entity.pdbx_description
1 polymer ?
#
loop_
_entity_poly.entity_id
_entity_poly.type
_entity_poly.pdbx_seq_one_letter_code
_entity_poly.pdbx_strand_id
1 'polypeptide(L)'
;MQEVRDVVREELKVVFDIYRKDMLEQIENKFQKVLDNMAAINTSIEFLERKYEDVKQEMDLKFESIKNLEQENNRLRTDVNDLQSRLSLMEQQSRACIVEVQCVPEFKNENLITTLNEIASVINCELDKKTL
;
A
#
# COMPACT_ATOMS: atom_id res chain seq x y z
N MET A 1 45.73 13.14 -81.01
CA MET A 1 46.10 13.40 -79.60
C MET A 1 45.19 14.43 -78.91
N GLN A 2 44.66 15.44 -79.62
CA GLN A 2 43.71 16.41 -79.04
C GLN A 2 42.32 15.80 -78.81
N GLU A 3 41.75 15.11 -79.81
CA GLU A 3 40.42 14.47 -79.71
C GLU A 3 40.33 13.44 -78.58
N VAL A 4 41.34 12.59 -78.40
CA VAL A 4 41.40 11.62 -77.29
C VAL A 4 41.38 12.34 -75.94
N ARG A 5 42.03 13.49 -75.84
CA ARG A 5 42.08 14.30 -74.61
C ARG A 5 40.72 14.94 -74.31
N ASP A 6 39.99 15.33 -75.34
CA ASP A 6 38.65 15.92 -75.20
C ASP A 6 37.61 14.87 -74.84
N VAL A 7 37.66 13.67 -75.44
CA VAL A 7 36.82 12.53 -75.07
C VAL A 7 37.06 12.12 -73.61
N VAL A 8 38.32 11.97 -73.20
CA VAL A 8 38.65 11.61 -71.80
C VAL A 8 38.16 12.68 -70.81
N ARG A 9 38.22 13.96 -71.18
CA ARG A 9 37.75 15.06 -70.33
C ARG A 9 36.23 15.06 -70.18
N GLU A 10 35.50 14.73 -71.24
CA GLU A 10 34.04 14.66 -71.20
C GLU A 10 33.56 13.45 -70.38
N GLU A 11 34.17 12.28 -70.58
CA GLU A 11 33.89 11.09 -69.76
C GLU A 11 34.20 11.34 -68.26
N LEU A 12 35.30 12.03 -67.96
CA LEU A 12 35.63 12.42 -66.58
C LEU A 12 34.56 13.32 -65.96
N LYS A 13 34.02 14.29 -66.70
CA LYS A 13 32.93 15.14 -66.19
C LYS A 13 31.68 14.34 -65.90
N VAL A 14 31.30 13.44 -66.80
CA VAL A 14 30.13 12.56 -66.62
C VAL A 14 30.29 11.71 -65.36
N VAL A 15 31.46 11.09 -65.17
CA VAL A 15 31.76 10.31 -63.96
C VAL A 15 31.72 11.17 -62.70
N PHE A 16 32.26 12.39 -62.75
CA PHE A 16 32.21 13.34 -61.63
C PHE A 16 30.78 13.78 -61.29
N ASP A 17 29.94 14.02 -62.29
CA ASP A 17 28.55 14.43 -62.08
C ASP A 17 27.70 13.28 -61.53
N ILE A 18 27.93 12.05 -62.01
CA ILE A 18 27.32 10.84 -61.43
C ILE A 18 27.75 10.67 -59.97
N TYR A 19 29.04 10.79 -59.67
CA TYR A 19 29.56 10.65 -58.31
C TYR A 19 29.02 11.73 -57.37
N ARG A 20 28.94 12.98 -57.83
CA ARG A 20 28.37 14.09 -57.05
C ARG A 20 26.89 13.81 -56.73
N LYS A 21 26.12 13.34 -57.72
CA LYS A 21 24.70 13.05 -57.55
C LYS A 21 24.49 11.90 -56.56
N ASP A 22 25.23 10.80 -56.72
CA ASP A 22 25.14 9.63 -55.82
C ASP A 22 25.51 10.01 -54.38
N MET A 23 26.57 10.82 -54.20
CA MET A 23 26.95 11.32 -52.87
C MET A 23 25.85 12.19 -52.23
N LEU A 24 25.26 13.12 -52.99
CA LEU A 24 24.18 13.98 -52.49
C LEU A 24 22.95 13.16 -52.10
N GLU A 25 22.57 12.17 -52.92
CA GLU A 25 21.45 11.28 -52.66
C GLU A 25 21.69 10.41 -51.41
N GLN A 26 22.92 9.91 -51.21
CA GLN A 26 23.27 9.17 -49.99
C GLN A 26 23.20 10.05 -48.73
N ILE A 27 23.61 11.32 -48.82
CA ILE A 27 23.55 12.27 -47.72
C ILE A 27 22.09 12.59 -47.39
N GLU A 28 21.27 12.91 -48.39
CA GLU A 28 19.84 13.21 -48.23
C GLU A 28 19.11 12.03 -47.60
N ASN A 29 19.34 10.81 -48.09
CA ASN A 29 18.76 9.59 -47.54
C ASN A 29 19.15 9.36 -46.07
N LYS A 30 20.40 9.64 -45.69
CA LYS A 30 20.84 9.52 -44.30
C LYS A 30 20.22 10.60 -43.42
N PHE A 31 20.15 11.84 -43.89
CA PHE A 31 19.49 12.92 -43.17
C PHE A 31 18.01 12.65 -42.95
N GLN A 32 17.31 12.15 -43.96
CA GLN A 32 15.90 11.79 -43.83
C GLN A 32 15.71 10.70 -42.77
N LYS A 33 16.54 9.65 -42.78
CA LYS A 33 16.49 8.61 -41.73
C LYS A 33 16.74 9.16 -40.32
N VAL A 34 17.63 10.14 -40.19
CA VAL A 34 17.87 10.80 -38.89
C VAL A 34 16.65 11.58 -38.44
N LEU A 35 16.00 12.33 -39.35
CA LEU A 35 14.76 13.06 -39.06
C LEU A 35 13.63 12.11 -38.65
N ASP A 36 13.47 10.99 -39.36
CA ASP A 36 12.46 9.98 -39.05
C ASP A 36 12.70 9.36 -37.67
N ASN A 37 13.96 9.04 -37.35
CA ASN A 37 14.34 8.53 -36.03
C ASN A 37 14.09 9.57 -34.92
N MET A 38 14.37 10.85 -35.16
CA MET A 38 14.08 11.93 -34.21
C MET A 38 12.56 12.08 -33.98
N ALA A 39 11.75 11.99 -35.03
CA ALA A 39 10.29 12.01 -34.89
C ALA A 39 9.78 10.84 -34.04
N ALA A 40 10.32 9.63 -34.25
CA ALA A 40 10.00 8.44 -33.46
C ALA A 40 10.41 8.58 -31.98
N ILE A 41 11.57 9.18 -31.72
CA ILE A 41 12.03 9.48 -30.35
C ILE A 41 11.07 10.47 -29.69
N ASN A 42 10.70 11.56 -30.36
CA ASN A 42 9.75 12.54 -29.79
C ASN A 42 8.43 11.88 -29.43
N THR A 43 7.91 11.01 -30.30
CA THR A 43 6.68 10.25 -30.04
C THR A 43 6.83 9.35 -28.80
N SER A 44 7.99 8.72 -28.65
CA SER A 44 8.29 7.85 -27.50
C SER A 44 8.40 8.65 -26.20
N ILE A 45 8.98 9.85 -26.24
CA ILE A 45 9.08 10.75 -25.10
C ILE A 45 7.69 11.22 -24.68
N GLU A 46 6.85 11.67 -25.61
CA GLU A 46 5.47 12.07 -25.31
C GLU A 46 4.66 10.93 -24.69
N PHE A 47 4.85 9.70 -25.18
CA PHE A 47 4.22 8.52 -24.58
C PHE A 47 4.73 8.26 -23.16
N LEU A 48 6.04 8.38 -22.93
CA LEU A 48 6.64 8.17 -21.62
C LEU A 48 6.19 9.23 -20.61
N GLU A 49 6.10 10.49 -21.01
CA GLU A 49 5.58 11.58 -20.18
C GLU A 49 4.15 11.32 -19.74
N ARG A 50 3.28 10.90 -20.67
CA ARG A 50 1.90 10.53 -20.33
C ARG A 50 1.87 9.36 -19.34
N LYS A 51 2.68 8.33 -19.56
CA LYS A 51 2.76 7.19 -18.63
C LYS A 51 3.31 7.56 -17.27
N TYR A 52 4.27 8.48 -17.23
CA TYR A 52 4.80 9.00 -15.99
C TYR A 52 3.72 9.74 -15.18
N GLU A 53 2.94 10.61 -15.82
CA GLU A 53 1.84 11.32 -15.16
C GLU A 53 0.73 10.35 -14.71
N ASP A 54 0.36 9.36 -15.52
CA ASP A 54 -0.60 8.30 -15.13
C ASP A 54 -0.16 7.60 -13.83
N VAL A 55 1.11 7.15 -13.77
CA VAL A 55 1.68 6.44 -12.62
C VAL A 55 1.77 7.34 -11.41
N LYS A 56 2.17 8.60 -11.59
CA LYS A 56 2.26 9.58 -10.51
C LYS A 56 0.89 9.83 -9.88
N GLN A 57 -0.14 10.02 -10.70
CA GLN A 57 -1.51 10.19 -10.23
C GLN A 57 -2.01 8.95 -9.47
N GLU A 58 -1.76 7.75 -9.99
CA GLU A 58 -2.15 6.51 -9.30
C GLU A 58 -1.41 6.36 -7.96
N MET A 59 -0.14 6.75 -7.91
CA MET A 59 0.67 6.71 -6.70
C MET A 59 0.15 7.68 -5.64
N ASP A 60 -0.19 8.91 -6.02
CA ASP A 60 -0.75 9.92 -5.11
C ASP A 60 -2.08 9.44 -4.50
N LEU A 61 -2.97 8.88 -5.33
CA LEU A 61 -4.24 8.29 -4.88
C LEU A 61 -4.02 7.13 -3.88
N LYS A 62 -3.04 6.26 -4.16
CA LYS A 62 -2.70 5.16 -3.25
C LYS A 62 -2.12 5.66 -1.94
N PHE A 63 -1.26 6.68 -1.95
CA PHE A 63 -0.74 7.28 -0.71
C PHE A 63 -1.85 7.88 0.14
N GLU A 64 -2.79 8.58 -0.48
CA GLU A 64 -3.94 9.13 0.23
C GLU A 64 -4.83 8.03 0.83
N SER A 65 -5.07 6.95 0.07
CA SER A 65 -5.81 5.79 0.56
C SER A 65 -5.12 5.11 1.75
N ILE A 66 -3.80 4.89 1.68
CA ILE A 66 -3.01 4.32 2.77
C ILE A 66 -3.11 5.20 4.02
N LYS A 67 -2.94 6.52 3.87
CA LYS A 67 -3.04 7.46 4.99
C LYS A 67 -4.42 7.41 5.66
N ASN A 68 -5.49 7.35 4.87
CA ASN A 68 -6.85 7.24 5.39
C ASN A 68 -7.05 5.91 6.14
N LEU A 69 -6.56 4.80 5.58
CA LEU A 69 -6.64 3.48 6.22
C LEU A 69 -5.85 3.43 7.53
N GLU A 70 -4.67 4.04 7.59
CA GLU A 70 -3.87 4.13 8.83
C GLU A 70 -4.59 4.95 9.91
N GLN A 71 -5.20 6.08 9.53
CA GLN A 71 -6.00 6.90 10.44
C GLN A 71 -7.20 6.14 10.99
N GLU A 72 -7.94 5.45 10.12
CA GLU A 72 -9.09 4.64 10.51
C GLU A 72 -8.69 3.47 11.41
N ASN A 73 -7.60 2.77 11.11
CA ASN A 73 -7.08 1.69 11.93
C ASN A 73 -6.70 2.18 13.34
N ASN A 74 -6.02 3.32 13.43
CA ASN A 74 -5.66 3.92 14.73
C ASN A 74 -6.89 4.32 15.53
N ARG A 75 -7.91 4.88 14.88
CA ARG A 75 -9.19 5.20 15.52
C ARG A 75 -9.88 3.94 16.04
N LEU A 76 -10.01 2.92 15.20
CA LEU A 76 -10.64 1.64 15.57
C LEU A 76 -9.90 0.96 16.72
N ARG A 77 -8.56 0.96 16.72
CA ARG A 77 -7.77 0.43 17.85
C ARG A 77 -8.05 1.17 19.14
N THR A 78 -8.16 2.50 19.07
CA THR A 78 -8.47 3.34 20.23
C THR A 78 -9.87 3.02 20.76
N ASP A 79 -10.87 2.95 19.87
CA ASP A 79 -12.25 2.62 20.24
C ASP A 79 -12.36 1.22 20.85
N VAL A 80 -11.66 0.23 20.29
CA VAL A 80 -11.60 -1.13 20.85
C VAL A 80 -10.99 -1.13 22.25
N ASN A 81 -9.89 -0.42 22.46
CA ASN A 81 -9.25 -0.34 23.79
C ASN A 81 -10.15 0.35 24.83
N ASP A 82 -10.87 1.41 24.44
CA ASP A 82 -11.86 2.05 25.32
C ASP A 82 -12.99 1.10 25.69
N LEU A 83 -13.57 0.43 24.69
CA LEU A 83 -14.65 -0.54 24.90
C LEU A 83 -14.22 -1.70 25.78
N GLN A 84 -13.01 -2.23 25.60
CA GLN A 84 -12.44 -3.26 26.47
C GLN A 84 -12.31 -2.77 27.91
N SER A 85 -11.79 -1.55 28.11
CA SER A 85 -11.64 -0.95 29.45
C SER A 85 -12.99 -0.78 30.14
N ARG A 86 -14.01 -0.32 29.41
CA ARG A 86 -15.38 -0.17 29.91
C ARG A 86 -16.01 -1.51 30.24
N LEU A 87 -15.79 -2.52 29.40
CA LEU A 87 -16.28 -3.88 29.64
C LEU A 87 -15.67 -4.46 30.90
N SER A 88 -14.35 -4.37 31.07
CA SER A 88 -13.66 -4.83 32.28
C SER A 88 -14.16 -4.12 33.54
N LEU A 89 -14.42 -2.81 33.47
CA LEU A 89 -15.00 -2.08 34.58
C LEU A 89 -16.41 -2.60 34.92
N MET A 90 -17.26 -2.84 33.92
CA MET A 90 -18.60 -3.38 34.13
C MET A 90 -18.56 -4.79 34.73
N GLU A 91 -17.66 -5.65 34.28
CA GLU A 91 -17.45 -6.98 34.85
C GLU A 91 -16.99 -6.91 36.30
N GLN A 92 -16.05 -6.02 36.62
CA GLN A 92 -15.59 -5.79 37.98
C GLN A 92 -16.72 -5.28 38.87
N GLN A 93 -17.52 -4.33 38.40
CA GLN A 93 -18.67 -3.79 39.14
C GLN A 93 -19.74 -4.85 39.39
N SER A 94 -20.02 -5.70 38.41
CA SER A 94 -20.96 -6.83 38.55
C SER A 94 -20.52 -7.81 39.65
N ARG A 95 -19.21 -8.01 39.80
CA ARG A 95 -18.62 -8.89 40.83
C ARG A 95 -18.31 -8.19 42.14
N ALA A 96 -18.40 -6.85 42.21
CA ALA A 96 -17.93 -6.08 43.36
C ALA A 96 -18.65 -6.43 44.67
N CYS A 97 -19.90 -6.90 44.58
CA CYS A 97 -20.70 -7.32 45.74
C CYS A 97 -20.78 -8.85 45.89
N ILE A 98 -20.03 -9.61 45.10
CA ILE A 98 -20.05 -11.07 45.11
C ILE A 98 -18.85 -11.55 45.93
N VAL A 99 -19.11 -12.37 46.95
CA VAL A 99 -18.08 -13.08 47.69
C VAL A 99 -17.99 -14.50 47.14
N GLU A 100 -16.83 -14.86 46.60
CA GLU A 100 -16.57 -16.21 46.09
C GLU A 100 -15.97 -17.07 47.20
N VAL A 101 -16.67 -18.15 47.57
CA VAL A 101 -16.21 -19.13 48.55
C VAL A 101 -15.75 -20.37 47.81
N GLN A 102 -14.44 -20.58 47.73
CA GLN A 102 -13.83 -21.71 47.03
C GLN A 102 -13.48 -22.85 47.99
N CYS A 103 -13.24 -24.04 47.43
CA CYS A 103 -12.84 -25.25 48.16
C CYS A 103 -13.85 -25.76 49.20
N VAL A 104 -15.15 -25.49 48.99
CA VAL A 104 -16.23 -26.08 49.79
C VAL A 104 -16.44 -27.54 49.34
N PRO A 105 -16.40 -28.53 50.24
CA PRO A 105 -16.67 -29.93 49.89
C PRO A 105 -18.14 -30.12 49.45
N GLU A 106 -18.37 -30.78 48.32
CA GLU A 106 -19.72 -30.99 47.77
C GLU A 106 -20.42 -32.20 48.41
N PHE A 107 -21.67 -32.01 48.84
CA PHE A 107 -22.51 -33.09 49.36
C PHE A 107 -23.90 -33.10 48.70
N LYS A 108 -24.50 -34.30 48.55
CA LYS A 108 -25.91 -34.41 48.13
C LYS A 108 -26.81 -33.79 49.20
N ASN A 109 -27.66 -32.85 48.79
CA ASN A 109 -28.59 -32.07 49.64
C ASN A 109 -27.90 -31.08 50.59
N GLU A 110 -26.78 -30.50 50.20
CA GLU A 110 -26.14 -29.41 50.95
C GLU A 110 -27.07 -28.18 51.10
N ASN A 111 -26.98 -27.52 52.25
CA ASN A 111 -27.57 -26.21 52.48
C ASN A 111 -26.47 -25.16 52.61
N LEU A 112 -26.28 -24.38 51.55
CA LEU A 112 -25.25 -23.35 51.45
C LEU A 112 -25.37 -22.26 52.53
N ILE A 113 -26.59 -21.99 53.02
CA ILE A 113 -26.80 -21.00 54.09
C ILE A 113 -26.22 -21.52 55.40
N THR A 114 -26.35 -22.82 55.68
CA THR A 114 -25.75 -23.42 56.88
C THR A 114 -24.24 -23.39 56.79
N THR A 115 -23.67 -23.81 55.65
CA THR A 115 -22.22 -23.75 55.39
C THR A 115 -21.67 -22.32 55.55
N LEU A 116 -22.38 -21.30 55.03
CA LEU A 116 -21.97 -19.90 55.13
C LEU A 116 -22.01 -19.39 56.58
N ASN A 117 -23.03 -19.76 57.36
CA ASN A 117 -23.12 -19.40 58.78
C ASN A 117 -22.00 -20.05 59.61
N GLU A 118 -21.63 -21.29 59.30
CA GLU A 118 -20.51 -21.98 59.96
C GLU A 118 -19.18 -21.27 59.66
N ILE A 119 -18.93 -20.91 58.39
CA ILE A 119 -17.76 -20.13 58.00
C ILE A 119 -17.72 -18.79 58.74
N ALA A 120 -18.85 -18.06 58.76
CA ALA A 120 -18.98 -16.76 59.43
C ALA A 120 -18.69 -16.84 60.94
N SER A 121 -19.17 -17.91 61.60
CA SER A 121 -18.89 -18.22 63.00
C SER A 121 -17.38 -18.40 63.27
N VAL A 122 -16.66 -19.13 62.40
CA VAL A 122 -15.21 -19.34 62.56
C VAL A 122 -14.42 -18.04 62.44
N ILE A 123 -14.83 -17.14 61.54
CA ILE A 123 -14.16 -15.84 61.32
C ILE A 123 -14.71 -14.71 62.22
N ASN A 124 -15.60 -15.04 63.16
CA ASN A 124 -16.23 -14.10 64.09
C ASN A 124 -16.95 -12.93 63.40
N CYS A 125 -17.64 -13.23 62.28
CA CYS A 125 -18.44 -12.28 61.52
C CYS A 125 -19.94 -12.57 61.72
N GLU A 126 -20.73 -11.55 62.05
CA GLU A 126 -22.19 -11.69 62.18
C GLU A 126 -22.87 -11.46 60.82
N LEU A 127 -23.65 -12.46 60.36
CA LEU A 127 -24.50 -12.34 59.18
C LEU A 127 -25.93 -11.99 59.61
N ASP A 128 -26.52 -10.96 58.98
CA ASP A 128 -27.93 -10.61 59.23
C ASP A 128 -28.86 -11.62 58.56
N LYS A 129 -29.67 -12.31 59.37
CA LYS A 129 -30.60 -13.36 58.92
C LYS A 129 -31.79 -12.83 58.12
N LYS A 130 -32.00 -11.51 58.06
CA LYS A 130 -33.11 -10.88 57.30
C LYS A 130 -32.78 -10.62 55.82
N THR A 131 -31.52 -10.75 55.41
CA THR A 131 -31.06 -10.34 54.07
C THR A 131 -30.51 -11.50 53.22
N LEU A 132 -30.47 -12.72 53.78
CA LEU A 132 -30.11 -13.96 53.09
C LEU A 132 -31.35 -14.71 52.59
#